data_AF-A0A1A8PMN8-F1
#
_entry.id   AF-A0A1A8PMN8-F1
#
_cell.length_a   1.000
_cell.length_b   1.000
_cell.length_c   1.000
_cell.angle_alpha   90.00
_cell.angle_beta   90.00
_cell.angle_gamma   90.00
#
_symmetry.space_group_name_H-M   'P 1'
#
loop_
_entity.id
_entity.type
_entity.pdbx_description
1 polymer ?
#
loop_
_entity_poly.entity_id
_entity_poly.type
_entity_poly.pdbx_seq_one_letter_code
_entity_poly.pdbx_strand_id
1 'polypeptide(L)'
;QCDEHGHYKPQQCLGSTGYCWCVDNRGQERPGTRTAPGTPHVDCDKPDRPKTHCERHRDSVQTTNPDGHPLLGAYVPQCDEHG
;
A
#
# COMPACT_ATOMS: atom_id res chain seq x y z
N GLN A 1 -3.32 -15.65 -9.07
CA GLN A 1 -4.18 -15.84 -7.89
C GLN A 1 -5.31 -14.84 -7.98
N CYS A 2 -6.56 -15.30 -7.86
CA CYS A 2 -7.74 -14.45 -7.97
C CYS A 2 -8.50 -14.42 -6.64
N ASP A 3 -9.27 -13.37 -6.39
CA ASP A 3 -10.20 -13.27 -5.27
C ASP A 3 -11.52 -14.02 -5.56
N GLU A 4 -12.47 -13.93 -4.62
CA GLU A 4 -13.78 -14.60 -4.71
C GLU A 4 -14.66 -14.07 -5.84
N HIS A 5 -14.37 -12.87 -6.34
CA HIS A 5 -15.07 -12.22 -7.46
C HIS A 5 -14.36 -12.47 -8.80
N GLY A 6 -13.23 -13.18 -8.80
CA GLY A 6 -12.44 -13.47 -10.00
C GLY A 6 -11.47 -12.35 -10.40
N HIS A 7 -11.31 -11.31 -9.59
CA HIS A 7 -10.31 -10.26 -9.84
C HIS A 7 -8.92 -10.74 -9.44
N TYR A 8 -7.88 -10.21 -10.10
CA TYR A 8 -6.51 -10.45 -9.67
C TYR A 8 -6.31 -9.89 -8.26
N LYS A 9 -5.82 -10.73 -7.35
CA LYS A 9 -5.37 -10.24 -6.04
C LYS A 9 -4.20 -9.26 -6.27
N PRO A 10 -4.16 -8.10 -5.58
CA PRO A 10 -3.09 -7.12 -5.74
C PRO A 10 -1.70 -7.70 -5.49
N GLN A 11 -1.56 -8.69 -4.61
CA GLN A 11 -0.33 -9.44 -4.40
C GLN A 11 -0.39 -10.81 -5.08
N GLN A 12 0.64 -11.12 -5.85
CA GLN A 12 0.86 -12.43 -6.47
C GLN A 12 2.14 -13.04 -5.92
N CYS A 13 2.08 -14.33 -5.59
CA CYS A 13 3.25 -15.08 -5.12
C CYS A 13 3.49 -16.33 -5.96
N LEU A 14 4.76 -16.59 -6.27
CA LEU A 14 5.26 -17.79 -6.91
C LEU A 14 5.61 -18.84 -5.86
N GLY A 15 4.68 -19.75 -5.58
CA GLY A 15 4.82 -20.74 -4.51
C GLY A 15 6.07 -21.64 -4.58
N SER A 16 6.60 -21.89 -5.78
CA SER A 16 7.80 -22.74 -5.95
C SER A 16 9.09 -22.08 -5.47
N THR A 17 9.16 -20.75 -5.52
CA THR A 17 10.37 -19.99 -5.16
C THR A 17 10.17 -19.12 -3.95
N GLY A 18 8.92 -18.84 -3.55
CA GLY A 18 8.55 -17.96 -2.44
C GLY A 18 8.61 -16.47 -2.77
N TYR A 19 8.84 -16.09 -4.04
CA TYR A 19 8.82 -14.69 -4.45
C TYR A 19 7.39 -14.16 -4.52
N CYS A 20 7.20 -12.90 -4.16
CA CYS A 20 5.94 -12.19 -4.32
C CYS A 20 6.14 -10.86 -5.04
N TRP A 21 5.10 -10.34 -5.67
CA TRP A 21 5.10 -9.04 -6.33
C TRP A 21 3.68 -8.47 -6.36
N CYS A 22 3.57 -7.16 -6.58
CA CYS A 22 2.27 -6.52 -6.78
C CYS A 22 1.86 -6.56 -8.25
N VAL A 23 0.57 -6.66 -8.51
CA VAL A 23 0.00 -6.61 -9.86
C VAL A 23 -1.08 -5.54 -9.98
N ASP A 24 -1.29 -5.07 -11.21
CA ASP A 24 -2.43 -4.23 -11.57
C ASP A 24 -3.74 -5.05 -11.69
N ASN A 25 -4.85 -4.37 -12.01
CA ASN A 25 -6.15 -5.00 -12.23
C ASN A 25 -6.20 -5.96 -13.44
N ARG A 26 -5.16 -5.97 -14.29
CA ARG A 26 -4.97 -6.89 -15.42
C ARG A 26 -4.02 -8.05 -15.06
N GLY A 27 -3.48 -8.08 -13.84
CA GLY A 27 -2.54 -9.08 -13.39
C GLY A 27 -1.10 -8.84 -13.83
N GLN A 28 -0.75 -7.65 -14.32
CA GLN A 28 0.62 -7.30 -14.72
C GLN A 28 1.45 -6.87 -13.52
N GLU A 29 2.69 -7.38 -13.42
CA GLU A 29 3.63 -7.03 -12.37
C GLU A 29 3.97 -5.53 -12.39
N ARG A 30 3.89 -4.91 -11.21
CA ARG A 30 4.32 -3.53 -10.98
C ARG A 30 5.84 -3.50 -10.80
N PRO A 31 6.58 -2.66 -11.55
CA PRO A 31 8.03 -2.57 -11.43
C PRO A 31 8.49 -2.28 -9.99
N GLY A 32 9.54 -2.96 -9.54
CA GLY A 32 10.13 -2.73 -8.21
C GLY A 32 9.35 -3.31 -7.03
N THR A 33 8.26 -4.05 -7.29
CA THR A 33 7.45 -4.65 -6.22
C THR A 33 7.82 -6.11 -5.91
N ARG A 34 8.74 -6.70 -6.67
CA ARG A 34 9.14 -8.09 -6.48
C ARG A 34 10.03 -8.26 -5.24
N THR A 35 9.55 -9.05 -4.29
CA THR A 35 10.19 -9.36 -3.02
C THR A 35 10.67 -10.81 -2.97
N ALA A 36 11.86 -11.02 -2.42
CA ALA A 36 12.43 -12.35 -2.20
C ALA A 36 11.76 -13.07 -1.01
N PRO A 37 11.89 -14.40 -0.90
CA PRO A 37 11.38 -15.13 0.25
C PRO A 37 11.97 -14.61 1.56
N GLY A 38 11.13 -14.44 2.58
CA GLY A 38 11.56 -13.93 3.89
C GLY A 38 11.78 -12.42 3.97
N THR A 39 11.55 -11.68 2.88
CA THR A 39 11.52 -10.21 2.93
C THR A 39 10.08 -9.71 3.17
N PRO A 40 9.90 -8.59 3.90
CA PRO A 40 8.59 -7.98 4.05
C PRO A 40 7.97 -7.65 2.69
N HIS A 41 6.70 -7.99 2.51
CA HIS A 41 5.98 -7.66 1.30
C HIS A 41 5.79 -6.15 1.18
N VAL A 42 5.83 -5.66 -0.06
CA VAL A 42 5.39 -4.30 -0.37
C VAL A 42 3.88 -4.19 -0.22
N ASP A 43 3.44 -3.02 0.22
CA ASP A 43 2.03 -2.65 0.29
C ASP A 43 1.48 -2.44 -1.13
N CYS A 44 0.75 -3.45 -1.63
CA CYS A 44 0.21 -3.47 -2.99
C CYS A 44 -1.05 -2.61 -3.15
N ASP A 45 -1.66 -2.13 -2.06
CA ASP A 45 -2.82 -1.24 -2.08
C ASP A 45 -2.43 0.21 -2.37
N LYS A 46 -1.13 0.55 -2.27
CA LYS A 46 -0.63 1.87 -2.62
C LYS A 46 -0.75 2.13 -4.13
N PRO A 47 -1.42 3.22 -4.53
CA PRO A 47 -1.59 3.55 -5.93
C PRO A 47 -0.24 3.87 -6.58
N ASP A 48 -0.10 3.54 -7.88
CA ASP A 48 1.10 3.80 -8.69
C ASP A 48 1.19 5.25 -9.17
N ARG A 49 0.60 6.19 -8.42
CA ARG A 49 0.56 7.61 -8.77
C ARG A 49 1.37 8.44 -7.80
N PRO A 50 1.93 9.58 -8.22
CA PRO A 50 2.50 10.54 -7.31
C PRO A 50 1.46 10.94 -6.26
N LYS A 51 1.83 10.85 -4.97
CA LYS A 51 0.95 11.29 -3.90
C LYS A 51 0.57 12.75 -4.09
N THR A 52 -0.68 13.10 -3.86
CA THR A 52 -1.15 14.49 -3.92
C THR A 52 -0.67 15.29 -2.72
N HIS A 53 -0.95 16.60 -2.73
CA HIS A 53 -0.69 17.45 -1.56
C HIS A 53 -1.47 16.98 -0.32
N CYS A 54 -2.74 16.59 -0.47
CA CYS A 54 -3.54 16.10 0.65
C CYS A 54 -2.95 14.81 1.23
N GLU A 55 -2.65 13.83 0.37
CA GLU A 55 -2.12 12.53 0.80
C GLU A 55 -0.77 12.68 1.52
N ARG A 56 0.11 13.55 1.02
CA ARG A 56 1.38 13.85 1.69
C ARG A 56 1.17 14.52 3.04
N HIS A 57 0.23 15.48 3.12
CA HIS A 57 -0.09 16.14 4.39
C HIS A 57 -0.60 15.11 5.40
N ARG A 58 -1.56 14.26 5.00
CA ARG A 58 -2.10 13.17 5.81
C ARG A 58 -1.00 12.27 6.40
N ASP A 59 -0.07 11.82 5.57
CA ASP A 59 1.02 10.93 5.99
C ASP A 59 2.07 11.62 6.86
N SER A 60 2.18 12.95 6.78
CA SER A 60 3.08 13.76 7.60
C SER A 60 2.53 14.11 8.98
N VAL A 61 1.21 13.98 9.18
CA VAL A 61 0.58 14.31 10.46
C VAL A 61 0.96 13.26 11.51
N GLN A 62 1.71 13.67 12.52
CA GLN A 62 1.91 12.86 13.71
C GLN A 62 0.65 12.93 14.57
N THR A 63 -0.08 11.82 14.64
CA THR A 63 -1.30 11.71 15.45
C THR A 63 -1.03 11.12 16.83
N THR A 64 0.19 10.67 17.09
CA THR A 64 0.61 10.05 18.34
C THR A 64 1.95 10.61 18.80
N ASN A 65 2.09 10.76 20.11
CA ASN A 65 3.36 11.05 20.77
C ASN A 65 4.26 9.81 20.79
N PRO A 66 5.56 9.97 21.11
CA PRO A 66 6.47 8.84 21.33
C PRO A 66 5.96 7.80 22.35
N ASP A 67 5.18 8.24 23.34
CA ASP A 67 4.52 7.39 24.35
C ASP A 67 3.25 6.67 23.84
N GLY A 68 2.91 6.80 22.55
CA GLY A 68 1.73 6.18 21.93
C GLY A 68 0.41 6.89 22.25
N HIS A 69 0.44 8.00 22.97
CA HIS A 69 -0.75 8.78 23.30
C HIS A 69 -1.21 9.63 22.10
N PRO A 70 -2.50 9.64 21.75
CA PRO A 70 -3.02 10.49 20.69
C PRO A 70 -2.77 11.97 20.96
N LEU A 71 -2.23 12.68 19.98
CA LEU A 71 -2.04 14.12 20.00
C LEU A 71 -3.40 14.82 19.87
N LEU A 72 -3.95 15.25 21.01
CA LEU A 72 -5.18 16.03 21.08
C LEU A 72 -5.01 17.34 20.28
N GLY A 73 -5.76 17.47 19.18
CA GLY A 73 -5.73 18.62 18.27
C GLY A 73 -4.97 18.41 16.96
N ALA A 74 -4.36 17.24 16.75
CA ALA A 74 -3.78 16.90 15.45
C ALA A 74 -4.90 16.77 14.40
N TYR A 75 -4.86 17.64 13.38
CA TYR A 75 -5.81 17.62 12.26
C TYR A 75 -5.28 16.71 11.16
N VAL A 76 -5.97 15.61 10.89
CA VAL A 76 -5.67 14.71 9.77
C VAL A 76 -6.65 15.02 8.62
N PRO A 77 -6.17 15.54 7.47
CA PRO A 77 -7.04 15.85 6.35
C PRO A 77 -7.70 14.59 5.78
N GLN A 78 -8.97 14.70 5.41
CA GLN A 78 -9.70 13.68 4.67
C GLN A 78 -9.57 13.99 3.17
N CYS A 79 -8.80 13.14 2.49
CA CYS A 79 -8.56 13.22 1.05
C CYS A 79 -9.73 12.59 0.30
N ASP A 80 -10.09 13.16 -0.86
CA ASP A 80 -11.17 12.61 -1.70
C ASP A 80 -10.66 11.43 -2.56
N GLU A 81 -11.48 10.94 -3.49
CA GLU A 81 -11.10 9.85 -4.41
C GLU A 81 -9.88 10.18 -5.29
N HIS A 82 -9.56 11.47 -5.43
CA HIS A 82 -8.41 11.98 -6.16
C HIS A 82 -7.26 12.39 -5.24
N GLY A 83 -7.36 12.25 -3.93
CA GLY A 83 -6.32 12.62 -2.98
C GLY A 83 -6.42 14.08 -2.57
#